data_AF-A0A2S4PK28-F1
#
_entry.id   AF-A0A2S4PK28-F1
#
_cell.length_a   1.000
_cell.length_b   1.000
_cell.length_c   1.000
_cell.angle_alpha   90.00
_cell.angle_beta   90.00
_cell.angle_gamma   90.00
#
_symmetry.space_group_name_H-M   'P 1'
#
loop_
_entity.id
_entity.type
_entity.pdbx_description
1 polymer ?
#
loop_
_entity_poly.entity_id
_entity_poly.type
_entity_poly.pdbx_seq_one_letter_code
_entity_poly.pdbx_strand_id
1 'polypeptide(L)'
;EPENVSELDISRAQDALLHAKALFQIKCNVTEAVLITNPIINAVHTDIGVSVHQQDLLRLLEKRDELSFSLTQLSRKVLDIQDELLRLEVENIRVSSENEKLVTSMLRLIKKASLETEQNDSSQELEEINGEVELARQRWKIMKGTVSALIVGSGIDWSRDPKLLQIVLEKDYRSTSHLAP
;
A
#
# COMPACT_ATOMS: atom_id res chain seq x y z
N GLU A 1 23.66 -48.08 27.24
CA GLU A 1 22.79 -47.14 27.99
C GLU A 1 22.67 -45.88 27.16
N PRO A 2 21.48 -45.26 27.00
CA PRO A 2 21.37 -44.01 26.28
C PRO A 2 22.10 -42.91 27.07
N GLU A 3 23.08 -42.29 26.44
CA GLU A 3 23.84 -41.17 26.97
C GLU A 3 22.85 -40.05 27.34
N ASN A 4 22.83 -39.65 28.61
CA ASN A 4 21.90 -38.63 29.11
C ASN A 4 22.38 -37.27 28.56
N VAL A 5 21.97 -36.92 27.35
CA VAL A 5 22.36 -35.67 26.70
C VAL A 5 21.71 -34.51 27.45
N SER A 6 22.54 -33.68 28.07
CA SER A 6 22.10 -32.47 28.77
C SER A 6 21.66 -31.41 27.75
N GLU A 7 20.67 -30.59 28.11
CA GLU A 7 20.19 -29.46 27.29
C GLU A 7 21.34 -28.49 26.92
N LEU A 8 22.32 -28.36 27.81
CA LEU A 8 23.55 -27.60 27.58
C LEU A 8 24.39 -28.17 26.42
N ASP A 9 24.47 -29.49 26.30
CA ASP A 9 25.24 -30.15 25.25
C ASP A 9 24.53 -30.06 23.90
N ILE A 10 23.19 -30.04 23.91
CA ILE A 10 22.37 -29.76 22.73
C ILE A 10 22.63 -28.33 22.24
N SER A 11 22.59 -27.33 23.14
CA SER A 11 22.86 -25.93 22.80
C SER A 11 24.26 -25.75 22.22
N ARG A 12 25.28 -26.36 22.83
CA ARG A 12 26.66 -26.31 22.30
C ARG A 12 26.79 -26.96 20.93
N ALA A 13 26.12 -28.10 20.72
CA ALA A 13 26.13 -28.78 19.42
C ALA A 13 25.43 -27.94 18.33
N GLN A 14 24.34 -27.24 18.67
CA GLN A 14 23.66 -26.31 17.78
C GLN A 14 24.55 -25.13 17.39
N ASP A 15 25.23 -24.51 18.35
CA ASP A 15 26.15 -23.41 18.07
C ASP A 15 27.34 -23.87 17.22
N ALA A 16 27.90 -25.05 17.52
CA ALA A 16 28.96 -25.64 16.72
C ALA A 16 28.52 -25.94 15.27
N LEU A 17 27.29 -26.43 15.08
CA LEU A 17 26.69 -26.65 13.76
C LEU A 17 26.51 -25.34 13.00
N LEU A 18 25.94 -24.31 13.63
CA LEU A 18 25.74 -23.00 13.01
C LEU A 18 27.08 -22.37 12.60
N HIS A 19 28.07 -22.46 13.48
CA HIS A 19 29.43 -22.00 13.21
C HIS A 19 30.07 -22.76 12.05
N ALA A 20 29.97 -24.10 12.04
CA ALA A 20 30.47 -24.93 10.96
C ALA A 20 29.78 -24.62 9.61
N LYS A 21 28.45 -24.39 9.62
CA LYS A 21 27.69 -24.02 8.44
C LYS A 21 28.10 -22.65 7.90
N ALA A 22 28.29 -21.67 8.78
CA ALA A 22 28.78 -20.35 8.40
C ALA A 22 30.19 -20.43 7.79
N LEU A 23 31.11 -21.17 8.43
CA LEU A 23 32.46 -21.39 7.90
C LEU A 23 32.45 -22.11 6.55
N PHE A 24 31.59 -23.11 6.39
CA PHE A 24 31.44 -23.81 5.12
C PHE A 24 30.94 -22.87 4.02
N GLN A 25 29.93 -22.05 4.31
CA GLN A 25 29.41 -21.06 3.35
C GLN A 25 30.50 -20.06 2.95
N ILE A 26 31.29 -19.55 3.89
CA ILE A 26 32.39 -18.64 3.60
C ILE A 26 33.43 -19.33 2.70
N LYS A 27 33.81 -20.58 3.00
CA LYS A 27 34.74 -21.34 2.16
C LYS A 27 34.20 -21.52 0.75
N CYS A 28 32.93 -21.89 0.58
CA CYS A 28 32.28 -22.00 -0.72
C CYS A 28 32.34 -20.67 -1.49
N ASN A 29 31.95 -19.58 -0.85
CA ASN A 29 31.96 -18.24 -1.46
C ASN A 29 33.39 -17.83 -1.88
N VAL A 30 34.41 -18.11 -1.05
CA VAL A 30 35.81 -17.81 -1.38
C VAL A 30 36.28 -18.67 -2.55
N THR A 31 35.99 -19.96 -2.54
CA THR A 31 36.36 -20.84 -3.66
C THR A 31 35.68 -20.43 -4.96
N GLU A 32 34.40 -20.06 -4.92
CA GLU A 32 33.67 -19.55 -6.07
C GLU A 32 34.29 -18.25 -6.58
N ALA A 33 34.55 -17.28 -5.69
CA ALA A 33 35.18 -16.02 -6.02
C ALA A 33 36.53 -16.21 -6.72
N VAL A 34 37.38 -17.12 -6.22
CA VAL A 34 38.67 -17.44 -6.85
C VAL A 34 38.48 -18.07 -8.24
N LEU A 35 37.53 -18.99 -8.38
CA LEU A 35 37.25 -19.68 -9.64
C LEU A 35 36.71 -18.73 -10.72
N ILE A 36 35.89 -17.75 -10.37
CA ILE A 36 35.33 -16.79 -11.35
C ILE A 36 36.29 -15.63 -11.67
N THR A 37 37.11 -15.20 -10.71
CA THR A 37 37.92 -13.97 -10.86
C THR A 37 38.98 -14.12 -11.94
N ASN A 38 39.72 -15.24 -11.96
CA ASN A 38 40.81 -15.43 -12.93
C ASN A 38 40.30 -15.46 -14.39
N PRO A 39 39.22 -16.20 -14.75
CA PRO A 39 38.61 -16.10 -16.07
C PRO A 39 38.14 -14.69 -16.45
N ILE A 40 37.55 -13.94 -15.51
CA ILE A 40 37.10 -12.56 -15.77
C ILE A 40 38.28 -11.63 -16.08
N ILE A 41 39.33 -11.65 -15.25
CA ILE A 41 40.54 -10.85 -15.47
C ILE A 41 41.14 -11.17 -16.83
N ASN A 42 41.25 -12.46 -17.18
CA ASN A 42 41.80 -12.86 -18.46
C ASN A 42 40.88 -12.49 -19.63
N ALA A 43 39.56 -12.56 -19.49
CA ALA A 43 38.63 -12.13 -20.54
C ALA A 43 38.69 -10.62 -20.82
N VAL A 44 38.98 -9.81 -19.79
CA VAL A 44 39.04 -8.34 -19.92
C VAL A 44 40.43 -7.83 -20.30
N HIS A 45 41.51 -8.46 -19.84
CA HIS A 45 42.86 -7.88 -19.89
C HIS A 45 43.86 -8.59 -20.82
N THR A 46 43.53 -9.72 -21.45
CA THR A 46 44.48 -10.41 -22.35
C THR A 46 44.26 -9.98 -23.80
N ASP A 47 45.21 -9.24 -24.37
CA ASP A 47 45.13 -8.66 -25.73
C ASP A 47 45.77 -9.57 -26.81
N ILE A 48 46.52 -10.60 -26.42
CA ILE A 48 47.28 -11.47 -27.34
C ILE A 48 46.72 -12.89 -27.28
N GLY A 49 46.03 -13.32 -28.35
CA GLY A 49 45.55 -14.69 -28.51
C GLY A 49 44.25 -15.03 -27.78
N VAL A 50 43.27 -14.10 -27.80
CA VAL A 50 41.95 -14.30 -27.18
C VAL A 50 41.31 -15.60 -27.68
N SER A 51 41.09 -16.54 -26.77
CA SER A 51 40.35 -17.77 -27.04
C SER A 51 38.87 -17.46 -27.27
N VAL A 52 38.19 -18.22 -28.14
CA VAL A 52 36.74 -18.06 -28.42
C VAL A 52 35.92 -17.97 -27.13
N HIS A 53 36.28 -18.77 -26.12
CA HIS A 53 35.61 -18.79 -24.83
C HIS A 53 35.78 -17.49 -24.02
N GLN A 54 36.91 -16.81 -24.16
CA GLN A 54 37.16 -15.52 -23.49
C GLN A 54 36.34 -14.41 -24.15
N GLN A 55 36.22 -14.43 -25.47
CA GLN A 55 35.39 -13.46 -26.20
C GLN A 55 33.91 -13.63 -25.91
N ASP A 56 33.42 -14.87 -25.80
CA ASP A 56 32.05 -15.14 -25.38
C ASP A 56 31.79 -14.75 -23.92
N LEU A 57 32.76 -15.00 -23.03
CA LEU A 57 32.67 -14.54 -21.65
C LEU A 57 32.59 -13.01 -21.56
N LEU A 58 33.40 -12.28 -22.33
CA LEU A 58 33.38 -10.82 -22.36
C LEU A 58 31.99 -10.29 -22.76
N ARG A 59 31.39 -10.84 -23.82
CA ARG A 59 30.02 -10.45 -24.25
C ARG A 59 28.98 -10.71 -23.17
N LEU A 60 29.11 -11.80 -22.41
CA LEU A 60 28.20 -12.10 -21.30
C LEU A 60 28.41 -11.12 -20.13
N LEU A 61 29.65 -10.72 -19.85
CA LEU A 61 29.97 -9.73 -18.84
C LEU A 61 29.40 -8.36 -19.20
N GLU A 62 29.54 -7.92 -20.45
CA GLU A 62 28.96 -6.66 -20.94
C GLU A 62 27.44 -6.65 -20.76
N LYS A 63 26.76 -7.73 -21.17
CA LYS A 63 25.31 -7.87 -20.96
C LYS A 63 24.92 -7.86 -19.48
N ARG A 64 25.68 -8.57 -18.63
CA ARG A 64 25.46 -8.57 -17.18
C ARG A 64 25.59 -7.15 -16.63
N ASP A 65 26.59 -6.40 -17.05
CA ASP A 65 26.86 -5.06 -16.55
C ASP A 65 25.80 -4.05 -17.00
N GLU A 66 25.34 -4.15 -18.26
CA GLU A 66 24.21 -3.38 -18.78
C GLU A 66 22.91 -3.64 -17.99
N LEU A 67 22.61 -4.92 -17.73
CA LEU A 67 21.45 -5.30 -16.91
C LEU A 67 21.59 -4.86 -15.46
N SER A 68 22.79 -4.96 -14.87
CA SER A 68 23.06 -4.53 -13.50
C SER A 68 22.90 -3.02 -13.35
N PHE A 69 23.36 -2.26 -14.34
CA PHE A 69 23.15 -0.82 -14.41
C PHE A 69 21.66 -0.48 -14.51
N SER A 70 20.93 -1.13 -15.43
CA SER A 70 19.49 -0.94 -15.61
C SER A 70 18.69 -1.27 -14.35
N LEU A 71 19.03 -2.38 -13.68
CA LEU A 71 18.43 -2.79 -12.42
C LEU A 71 18.67 -1.76 -11.32
N THR A 72 19.89 -1.23 -11.20
CA THR A 72 20.22 -0.19 -10.22
C THR A 72 19.42 1.08 -10.48
N GLN A 73 19.25 1.48 -11.75
CA GLN A 73 18.42 2.63 -12.10
C GLN A 73 16.94 2.41 -11.75
N LEU A 74 16.39 1.24 -12.07
CA LEU A 74 15.01 0.90 -11.74
C LEU A 74 14.81 0.86 -10.22
N SER A 75 15.74 0.28 -9.47
CA SER A 75 15.68 0.25 -8.01
C SER A 75 15.67 1.65 -7.40
N ARG A 76 16.46 2.59 -7.95
CA ARG A 76 16.43 3.99 -7.51
C ARG A 76 15.07 4.63 -7.79
N LYS A 77 14.54 4.48 -9.01
CA LYS A 77 13.20 4.99 -9.36
C LYS A 77 12.11 4.44 -8.45
N VAL A 78 12.18 3.15 -8.09
CA VAL A 78 11.23 2.54 -7.15
C VAL A 78 11.32 3.20 -5.77
N LEU A 79 12.53 3.41 -5.25
CA LEU A 79 12.73 4.09 -3.98
C LEU A 79 12.22 5.54 -4.03
N ASP A 80 12.53 6.27 -5.10
CA ASP A 80 12.06 7.65 -5.27
C ASP A 80 10.52 7.73 -5.30
N ILE A 81 9.86 6.82 -6.02
CA ILE A 81 8.39 6.74 -6.07
C ILE A 81 7.81 6.36 -4.70
N GLN A 82 8.45 5.44 -3.98
CA GLN A 82 8.01 5.08 -2.63
C GLN A 82 8.11 6.27 -1.67
N ASP A 83 9.20 7.04 -1.73
CA ASP A 83 9.37 8.25 -0.93
C ASP A 83 8.33 9.32 -1.29
N GLU A 84 8.02 9.49 -2.59
CA GLU A 84 6.97 10.41 -3.05
C GLU A 84 5.58 9.96 -2.56
N LEU A 85 5.27 8.67 -2.68
CA LEU A 85 4.01 8.09 -2.19
C LEU A 85 3.84 8.32 -0.69
N LEU A 86 4.87 8.04 0.11
CA LEU A 86 4.83 8.25 1.56
C LEU A 86 4.59 9.73 1.90
N ARG A 87 5.22 10.66 1.18
CA ARG A 87 4.97 12.11 1.37
C ARG A 87 3.53 12.48 1.06
N LEU A 88 2.98 11.97 -0.05
CA LEU A 88 1.59 12.22 -0.44
C LEU A 88 0.60 11.60 0.54
N GLU A 89 0.88 10.42 1.08
CA GLU A 89 0.03 9.78 2.10
C GLU A 89 0.00 10.60 3.39
N VAL A 90 1.15 11.08 3.86
CA VAL A 90 1.23 11.96 5.04
C VAL A 90 0.43 13.24 4.83
N GLU A 91 0.57 13.86 3.65
CA GLU A 91 -0.16 15.08 3.32
C GLU A 91 -1.68 14.82 3.22
N ASN A 92 -2.09 13.70 2.63
CA ASN A 92 -3.50 13.31 2.55
C ASN A 92 -4.11 13.09 3.94
N ILE A 93 -3.38 12.43 4.85
CA ILE A 93 -3.82 12.27 6.24
C ILE A 93 -4.00 13.63 6.92
N ARG A 94 -3.04 14.55 6.73
CA ARG A 94 -3.10 15.91 7.27
C ARG A 94 -4.35 16.65 6.78
N VAL A 95 -4.55 16.70 5.46
CA VAL A 95 -5.69 17.37 4.82
C VAL A 95 -7.01 16.73 5.21
N SER A 96 -7.08 15.40 5.28
CA SER A 96 -8.29 14.69 5.72
C SER A 96 -8.67 15.05 7.16
N SER A 97 -7.70 15.16 8.07
CA SER A 97 -7.96 15.60 9.45
C SER A 97 -8.42 17.06 9.53
N GLU A 98 -7.86 17.94 8.69
CA GLU A 98 -8.31 19.33 8.59
C GLU A 98 -9.73 19.44 8.05
N ASN A 99 -10.05 18.67 7.01
CA ASN A 99 -11.40 18.59 6.46
C ASN A 99 -12.40 18.10 7.51
N GLU A 100 -12.06 17.08 8.30
CA GLU A 100 -12.91 16.59 9.38
C GLU A 100 -13.16 17.68 10.45
N LYS A 101 -12.13 18.41 10.86
CA LYS A 101 -12.26 19.55 11.78
C LYS A 101 -13.13 20.67 11.23
N LEU A 102 -12.99 20.98 9.94
CA LEU A 102 -13.81 22.01 9.29
C LEU A 102 -15.26 21.58 9.18
N VAL A 103 -15.54 20.34 8.76
CA VAL A 103 -16.90 19.79 8.65
C VAL A 103 -17.59 19.74 10.02
N THR A 104 -16.89 19.29 11.06
CA THR A 104 -17.43 19.29 12.43
C THR A 104 -17.72 20.71 12.93
N SER A 105 -16.86 21.68 12.61
CA SER A 105 -17.10 23.09 12.94
C SER A 105 -18.31 23.67 12.19
N MET A 106 -18.47 23.33 10.90
CA MET A 106 -19.59 23.74 10.07
C MET A 106 -20.91 23.15 10.59
N LEU A 107 -20.94 21.85 10.90
CA LEU A 107 -22.12 21.20 11.49
C LEU A 107 -22.51 21.84 12.83
N ARG A 108 -21.53 22.20 13.66
CA ARG A 108 -21.79 22.93 14.92
C ARG A 108 -22.39 24.32 14.67
N LEU A 109 -21.88 25.05 13.68
CA LEU A 109 -22.39 26.37 13.30
C LEU A 109 -23.81 26.28 12.73
N ILE A 110 -24.09 25.29 11.86
CA ILE A 110 -25.44 25.02 11.35
C ILE A 110 -26.38 24.70 12.49
N LYS A 111 -25.97 23.84 13.45
CA LYS A 111 -26.79 23.52 14.62
C LYS A 111 -27.08 24.77 15.46
N LYS A 112 -26.10 25.65 15.68
CA LYS A 112 -26.28 26.91 16.42
C LYS A 112 -27.26 27.84 15.69
N ALA A 113 -27.11 28.00 14.38
CA ALA A 113 -28.01 28.80 13.55
C ALA A 113 -29.44 28.24 13.59
N SER A 114 -29.61 26.91 13.49
CA SER A 114 -30.93 26.27 13.56
C SER A 114 -31.64 26.51 14.89
N LEU A 115 -30.90 26.47 16.01
CA LEU A 115 -31.43 26.74 17.35
C LEU A 115 -31.80 28.22 17.54
N GLU A 116 -31.10 29.13 16.86
CA GLU A 116 -31.40 30.57 16.85
C GLU A 116 -32.64 30.90 15.98
N THR A 117 -32.88 30.16 14.88
CA THR A 117 -34.14 30.23 14.11
C THR A 117 -35.33 29.62 14.83
N GLU A 118 -35.18 28.47 15.52
CA GLU A 118 -36.29 27.87 16.29
C GLU A 118 -36.76 28.74 17.48
N GLN A 119 -35.90 29.63 18.00
CA GLN A 119 -36.30 30.61 19.02
C GLN A 119 -37.05 31.82 18.45
N ASN A 120 -36.98 32.07 17.14
CA ASN A 120 -37.43 33.32 16.54
C ASN A 120 -38.62 33.21 15.58
N ASP A 121 -38.97 32.05 15.01
CA ASP A 121 -40.11 32.03 14.08
C ASP A 121 -41.09 30.85 14.19
N SER A 122 -42.29 31.21 14.61
CA SER A 122 -43.55 31.08 13.88
C SER A 122 -43.58 29.99 12.80
N SER A 123 -44.57 29.10 12.93
CA SER A 123 -44.87 27.88 12.17
C SER A 123 -44.87 27.94 10.63
N GLN A 124 -44.54 29.06 10.00
CA GLN A 124 -44.56 29.26 8.55
C GLN A 124 -43.19 29.03 7.88
N GLU A 125 -42.06 29.36 8.54
CA GLU A 125 -40.72 29.06 8.01
C GLU A 125 -40.37 27.57 8.06
N LEU A 126 -40.96 26.82 9.01
CA LEU A 126 -40.75 25.38 9.15
C LEU A 126 -41.32 24.59 7.96
N GLU A 127 -42.38 25.06 7.31
CA GLU A 127 -42.95 24.41 6.11
C GLU A 127 -42.06 24.62 4.88
N GLU A 128 -41.45 25.81 4.71
CA GLU A 128 -40.50 26.07 3.62
C GLU A 128 -39.21 25.26 3.79
N ILE A 129 -38.65 25.19 4.99
CA ILE A 129 -37.44 24.41 5.29
C ILE A 129 -37.69 22.91 5.05
N ASN A 130 -38.86 22.38 5.43
CA ASN A 130 -39.20 20.98 5.16
C ASN A 130 -39.25 20.69 3.65
N GLY A 131 -39.77 21.62 2.86
CA GLY A 131 -39.77 21.54 1.39
C GLY A 131 -38.36 21.49 0.81
N GLU A 132 -37.44 22.32 1.32
CA GLU A 132 -36.03 22.31 0.90
C GLU A 132 -35.30 21.03 1.30
N VAL A 133 -35.59 20.47 2.47
CA VAL A 133 -35.02 19.19 2.94
C VAL A 133 -35.47 18.03 2.05
N GLU A 134 -36.72 18.00 1.61
CA GLU A 134 -37.20 16.97 0.68
C GLU A 134 -36.54 17.08 -0.70
N LEU A 135 -36.33 18.30 -1.21
CA LEU A 135 -35.60 18.51 -2.46
C LEU A 135 -34.12 18.11 -2.33
N ALA A 136 -33.49 18.41 -1.20
CA ALA A 136 -32.12 17.99 -0.92
C ALA A 136 -31.99 16.45 -0.84
N ARG A 137 -32.97 15.77 -0.22
CA ARG A 137 -33.04 14.30 -0.19
C ARG A 137 -33.19 13.69 -1.58
N GLN A 138 -34.04 14.27 -2.43
CA GLN A 138 -34.20 13.81 -3.81
C GLN A 138 -32.89 13.95 -4.60
N ARG A 139 -32.18 15.07 -4.47
CA ARG A 139 -30.88 15.29 -5.12
C ARG A 139 -29.83 14.30 -4.61
N TRP A 140 -29.77 14.07 -3.31
CA TRP A 140 -28.86 13.09 -2.72
C TRP A 140 -29.12 11.67 -3.23
N LYS A 141 -30.39 11.28 -3.36
CA LYS A 141 -30.78 9.97 -3.89
C LYS A 141 -30.31 9.76 -5.34
N ILE A 142 -30.42 10.79 -6.17
CA ILE A 142 -29.93 10.76 -7.55
C ILE A 142 -28.40 10.64 -7.56
N MET A 143 -27.72 11.45 -6.75
CA MET A 143 -26.25 11.42 -6.65
C MET A 143 -25.73 10.05 -6.19
N LYS A 144 -26.36 9.47 -5.17
CA LYS A 144 -26.05 8.12 -4.68
C LYS A 144 -26.19 7.09 -5.79
N GLY A 145 -27.32 7.11 -6.53
CA GLY A 145 -27.53 6.22 -7.67
C GLY A 145 -26.47 6.34 -8.76
N THR A 146 -26.07 7.57 -9.12
CA THR A 146 -25.04 7.82 -10.13
C THR A 146 -23.67 7.30 -9.69
N VAL A 147 -23.29 7.52 -8.43
CA VAL A 147 -22.01 7.05 -7.89
C VAL A 147 -21.98 5.51 -7.81
N SER A 148 -23.07 4.88 -7.34
CA SER A 148 -23.17 3.41 -7.32
C SER A 148 -23.08 2.83 -8.74
N ALA A 149 -23.73 3.44 -9.73
CA ALA A 149 -23.65 3.01 -11.13
C ALA A 149 -22.24 3.18 -11.71
N LEU A 150 -21.54 4.26 -11.38
CA LEU A 150 -20.15 4.49 -11.80
C LEU A 150 -19.20 3.46 -11.19
N ILE A 151 -19.32 3.18 -9.89
CA ILE A 151 -18.49 2.19 -9.19
C ILE A 151 -18.68 0.81 -9.83
N VAL A 152 -19.94 0.36 -10.01
CA VAL A 152 -20.25 -0.94 -10.62
C VAL A 152 -19.80 -0.99 -12.10
N GLY A 153 -19.99 0.10 -12.85
CA GLY A 153 -19.62 0.17 -14.27
C GLY A 153 -18.12 0.31 -14.55
N SER A 154 -17.33 0.79 -13.57
CA SER A 154 -15.88 1.00 -13.72
C SER A 154 -15.05 -0.28 -13.68
N GLY A 155 -15.63 -1.41 -13.24
CA GLY A 155 -14.92 -2.68 -13.09
C GLY A 155 -14.02 -2.76 -11.85
N ILE A 156 -14.09 -1.79 -10.94
CA ILE A 156 -13.43 -1.85 -9.62
C ILE A 156 -14.05 -2.99 -8.80
N ASP A 157 -13.25 -3.80 -8.10
CA ASP A 157 -13.74 -4.91 -7.26
C ASP A 157 -14.34 -4.40 -5.93
N TRP A 158 -15.49 -3.73 -6.04
CA TRP A 158 -16.24 -3.14 -4.94
C TRP A 158 -16.81 -4.18 -3.97
N SER A 159 -16.82 -5.46 -4.34
CA SER A 159 -17.36 -6.56 -3.51
C SER A 159 -16.47 -6.92 -2.33
N ARG A 160 -15.15 -6.64 -2.44
CA ARG A 160 -14.15 -6.95 -1.41
C ARG A 160 -13.84 -5.78 -0.48
N ASP A 161 -14.19 -4.56 -0.88
CA ASP A 161 -14.04 -3.38 -0.05
C ASP A 161 -15.35 -3.10 0.72
N PRO A 162 -15.36 -3.22 2.07
CA PRO A 162 -16.56 -3.00 2.87
C PRO A 162 -17.13 -1.59 2.72
N LYS A 163 -16.31 -0.58 2.41
CA LYS A 163 -16.78 0.81 2.20
C LYS A 163 -17.52 0.96 0.89
N LEU A 164 -16.98 0.39 -0.20
CA LEU A 164 -17.63 0.42 -1.51
C LEU A 164 -18.88 -0.46 -1.53
N LEU A 165 -18.82 -1.62 -0.87
CA LEU A 165 -19.97 -2.49 -0.68
C LEU A 165 -21.11 -1.78 0.03
N GLN A 166 -20.82 -0.99 1.07
CA GLN A 166 -21.84 -0.18 1.74
C GLN A 166 -22.45 0.86 0.79
N ILE A 167 -21.63 1.60 0.04
CA ILE A 167 -22.11 2.63 -0.89
C ILE A 167 -23.01 2.03 -1.99
N VAL A 168 -22.71 0.81 -2.45
CA VAL A 168 -23.48 0.14 -3.52
C VAL A 168 -24.74 -0.56 -2.99
N LEU A 169 -24.67 -1.20 -1.82
CA LEU A 169 -25.76 -2.07 -1.32
C LEU A 169 -26.68 -1.44 -0.27
N GLU A 170 -26.32 -0.30 0.33
CA GLU A 170 -27.14 0.29 1.39
C GLU A 170 -28.51 0.73 0.87
N LYS A 171 -29.55 0.01 1.30
CA LYS A 171 -30.96 0.42 1.14
C LYS A 171 -31.26 1.51 2.17
N ASP A 172 -31.95 2.56 1.73
CA ASP A 172 -32.45 3.62 2.62
C ASP A 172 -33.24 2.97 3.76
N TYR A 173 -32.68 2.97 4.97
CA TYR A 173 -33.39 2.48 6.15
C TYR A 173 -34.53 3.48 6.42
N ARG A 174 -35.77 3.07 6.15
CA ARG A 174 -36.91 3.77 6.72
C ARG A 174 -36.94 3.41 8.21
N SER A 175 -36.88 4.41 9.07
CA SER A 175 -37.37 4.30 10.45
C SER A 175 -38.90 4.10 10.42
N THR A 176 -39.36 2.89 10.10
CA THR A 176 -40.72 2.44 10.41
C THR A 176 -40.72 1.91 11.83
N SER A 177 -40.69 2.80 12.81
CA SER A 177 -40.95 2.47 14.20
C SER A 177 -41.71 3.61 14.85
N HIS A 178 -42.92 3.89 14.37
CA HIS A 178 -44.00 4.50 15.15
C HIS A 178 -45.29 4.40 14.33
N LEU A 179 -45.98 3.26 14.43
CA LEU A 179 -47.43 3.13 14.31
C LEU A 179 -47.82 1.65 14.46
N ALA A 180 -48.21 1.28 15.67
CA ALA A 180 -49.18 0.23 15.94
C ALA A 180 -49.94 0.62 17.23
N PRO A 181 -51.23 0.24 17.36
CA PRO A 181 -52.26 0.98 18.11
C PRO A 181 -52.05 1.03 19.62
#